data_AF-A0A377KC98-F1
#
_entry.id   AF-A0A377KC98-F1
#
_cell.length_a   1.000
_cell.length_b   1.000
_cell.length_c   1.000
_cell.angle_alpha   90.00
_cell.angle_beta   90.00
_cell.angle_gamma   90.00
#
_symmetry.space_group_name_H-M   'P 1'
#
loop_
_entity.id
_entity.type
_entity.pdbx_description
1 polymer ?
#
loop_
_entity_poly.entity_id
_entity_poly.type
_entity_poly.pdbx_seq_one_letter_code
_entity_poly.pdbx_strand_id
1 'polypeptide(L)'
;MKIKEISYDQWHEGEIESDIWLNSANFTLPLDFSLFAHLCEVPLLQHCIPIDWQADAARWRNGEMNLANWCQQLVASKAMVPLIHHWLIIQGQRSMRGLRNEHPRLVRF
;
A
#
# COMPACT_ATOMS: atom_id res chain seq x y z
N MET A 1 -18.46 -13.24 6.79
CA MET A 1 -17.40 -12.22 6.93
C MET A 1 -17.70 -11.39 8.18
N LYS A 2 -16.75 -11.23 9.10
CA LYS A 2 -16.87 -10.37 10.29
C LYS A 2 -15.81 -9.29 10.20
N ILE A 3 -16.20 -8.02 10.39
CA ILE A 3 -15.25 -6.91 10.43
C ILE A 3 -14.58 -6.91 11.81
N LYS A 4 -13.26 -6.82 11.83
CA LYS A 4 -12.46 -6.65 13.04
C LYS A 4 -11.68 -5.35 12.92
N GLU A 5 -11.82 -4.49 13.90
CA GLU A 5 -10.98 -3.30 14.05
C GLU A 5 -9.83 -3.67 14.99
N ILE A 6 -8.60 -3.39 14.58
CA ILE A 6 -7.38 -3.72 15.32
C ILE A 6 -6.49 -2.49 15.40
N SER A 7 -5.52 -2.49 16.32
CA SER A 7 -4.53 -1.44 16.37
C SER A 7 -3.64 -1.43 15.13
N TYR A 8 -3.06 -0.27 14.81
CA TYR A 8 -2.12 -0.15 13.69
C TYR A 8 -0.92 -1.08 13.86
N ASP A 9 -0.36 -1.18 15.08
CA ASP A 9 0.83 -2.01 15.33
C ASP A 9 0.54 -3.49 15.05
N GLN A 10 -0.60 -4.01 15.53
CA GLN A 10 -1.02 -5.38 15.24
C GLN A 10 -1.28 -5.62 13.75
N TRP A 11 -1.82 -4.62 13.06
CA TRP A 11 -2.00 -4.66 11.60
C TRP A 11 -0.66 -4.68 10.87
N HIS A 12 0.26 -3.79 11.24
CA HIS A 12 1.55 -3.60 10.59
C HIS A 12 2.41 -4.87 10.65
N GLU A 13 2.49 -5.47 11.83
CA GLU A 13 3.25 -6.70 12.06
C GLU A 13 2.55 -7.95 11.48
N GLY A 14 1.25 -7.89 11.21
CA GLY A 14 0.47 -9.02 10.73
C GLY A 14 0.32 -10.14 11.77
N GLU A 15 0.24 -9.79 13.05
CA GLU A 15 0.12 -10.74 14.17
C GLU A 15 -1.23 -11.50 14.21
N ILE A 16 -2.18 -11.12 13.35
CA ILE A 16 -3.55 -11.63 13.36
C ILE A 16 -3.84 -12.28 12.01
N GLU A 17 -4.59 -13.39 11.99
CA GLU A 17 -5.06 -13.98 10.73
C GLU A 17 -6.37 -13.34 10.26
N SER A 18 -6.44 -13.01 8.97
CA SER A 18 -7.64 -12.50 8.28
C SER A 18 -7.68 -13.01 6.85
N ASP A 19 -8.88 -13.26 6.33
CA ASP A 19 -9.09 -13.61 4.92
C ASP A 19 -8.77 -12.44 3.98
N ILE A 20 -9.05 -11.21 4.45
CA ILE A 20 -8.89 -9.97 3.69
C ILE A 20 -8.35 -8.88 4.60
N TRP A 21 -7.37 -8.14 4.10
CA TRP A 21 -6.86 -6.92 4.69
C TRP A 21 -7.30 -5.70 3.89
N LEU A 22 -7.74 -4.66 4.58
CA LEU A 22 -8.10 -3.39 3.98
C LEU A 22 -7.15 -2.31 4.49
N ASN A 23 -6.58 -1.52 3.57
CA ASN A 23 -5.71 -0.40 3.91
C ASN A 23 -5.93 0.76 2.93
N SER A 24 -5.66 1.98 3.41
CA SER A 24 -5.55 3.18 2.60
C SER A 24 -4.21 3.85 2.89
N ALA A 25 -3.39 4.06 1.84
CA ALA A 25 -2.11 4.73 1.95
C ALA A 25 -2.09 5.98 1.06
N ASN A 26 -1.43 7.03 1.55
CA ASN A 26 -1.15 8.25 0.80
C ASN A 26 0.32 8.25 0.40
N PHE A 27 0.61 8.52 -0.86
CA PHE A 27 1.98 8.55 -1.38
C PHE A 27 2.39 9.97 -1.74
N THR A 28 3.60 10.33 -1.33
CA THR A 28 4.28 11.54 -1.81
C THR A 28 4.98 11.23 -3.13
N LEU A 29 5.24 12.27 -3.94
CA LEU A 29 6.05 12.10 -5.14
C LEU A 29 7.53 11.88 -4.77
N PRO A 30 8.30 11.10 -5.57
CA PRO A 30 7.86 10.39 -6.77
C PRO A 30 7.06 9.11 -6.44
N LEU A 31 5.91 8.94 -7.10
CA LEU A 31 4.92 7.91 -6.75
C LEU A 31 5.48 6.49 -6.83
N ASP A 32 6.25 6.18 -7.89
CA ASP A 32 6.84 4.85 -8.08
C ASP A 32 7.77 4.46 -6.93
N PHE A 33 8.53 5.42 -6.42
CA PHE A 33 9.40 5.20 -5.28
C PHE A 33 8.60 4.98 -4.00
N SER A 34 7.71 5.91 -3.68
CA SER A 34 6.93 5.88 -2.44
C SER A 34 6.02 4.67 -2.35
N LEU A 35 5.46 4.22 -3.48
CA LEU A 35 4.66 3.01 -3.57
C LEU A 35 5.48 1.77 -3.25
N PHE A 36 6.60 1.56 -3.95
CA PHE A 36 7.39 0.35 -3.77
C PHE A 36 8.05 0.29 -2.39
N ALA A 37 8.60 1.42 -1.91
CA ALA A 37 9.17 1.51 -0.57
C ALA A 37 8.15 1.11 0.50
N HIS A 38 6.92 1.65 0.42
CA HIS A 38 5.85 1.29 1.33
C HIS A 38 5.51 -0.21 1.29
N LEU A 39 5.43 -0.81 0.11
CA LEU A 39 5.12 -2.23 -0.02
C LEU A 39 6.20 -3.12 0.61
N CYS A 40 7.48 -2.74 0.49
CA CYS A 40 8.59 -3.45 1.11
C CYS A 40 8.69 -3.24 2.62
N GLU A 41 8.30 -2.07 3.14
CA GLU A 41 8.46 -1.72 4.55
C GLU A 41 7.40 -2.33 5.47
N VAL A 42 6.23 -2.72 4.93
CA VAL A 42 5.12 -3.27 5.72
C VAL A 42 5.29 -4.79 5.92
N PRO A 43 5.59 -5.29 7.13
CA PRO A 43 5.79 -6.72 7.41
C PRO A 43 4.58 -7.57 7.04
N LEU A 44 3.36 -7.09 7.30
CA LEU A 44 2.12 -7.77 6.92
C LEU A 44 2.11 -8.19 5.44
N LEU A 45 2.56 -7.32 4.53
CA LEU A 45 2.57 -7.65 3.10
C LEU A 45 3.57 -8.77 2.79
N GLN A 46 4.71 -8.77 3.48
CA GLN A 46 5.70 -9.84 3.37
C GLN A 46 5.17 -11.18 3.89
N HIS A 47 4.35 -11.17 4.94
CA HIS A 47 3.69 -12.36 5.47
C HIS A 47 2.59 -12.89 4.54
N CYS A 48 1.80 -12.01 3.93
CA CYS A 48 0.63 -12.42 3.14
C CYS A 48 0.94 -12.75 1.68
N ILE A 49 2.01 -12.18 1.10
CA ILE A 49 2.32 -12.32 -0.32
C ILE A 49 3.58 -13.17 -0.47
N PRO A 50 3.46 -14.44 -0.94
CA PRO A 50 4.57 -15.38 -1.01
C PRO A 50 5.44 -15.14 -2.25
N ILE A 51 6.13 -14.01 -2.29
CA ILE A 51 7.13 -13.66 -3.31
C ILE A 51 8.51 -13.48 -2.67
N ASP A 52 9.55 -13.45 -3.50
CA ASP A 52 10.90 -13.12 -3.05
C ASP A 52 11.09 -11.60 -2.96
N TRP A 53 10.62 -11.04 -1.84
CA TRP A 53 10.71 -9.61 -1.56
C TRP A 53 12.15 -9.07 -1.59
N GLN A 54 13.13 -9.87 -1.15
CA GLN A 54 14.53 -9.46 -1.13
C GLN A 54 15.11 -9.40 -2.54
N ALA A 55 14.83 -10.39 -3.38
CA ALA A 55 15.25 -10.38 -4.77
C ALA A 55 14.60 -9.25 -5.57
N ASP A 56 13.30 -9.01 -5.40
CA ASP A 56 12.61 -7.91 -6.08
C ASP A 56 13.09 -6.54 -5.60
N ALA A 57 13.34 -6.36 -4.29
CA ALA A 57 13.94 -5.14 -3.76
C ALA A 57 15.37 -4.92 -4.29
N ALA A 58 16.15 -5.97 -4.52
CA ALA A 58 17.47 -5.87 -5.13
C ALA A 58 17.37 -5.43 -6.60
N ARG A 59 16.49 -6.08 -7.39
CA ARG A 59 16.24 -5.71 -8.80
C ARG A 59 15.74 -4.28 -8.94
N TRP A 60 14.87 -3.84 -8.04
CA TRP A 60 14.38 -2.46 -8.02
C TRP A 60 15.49 -1.46 -7.75
N ARG A 61 16.33 -1.69 -6.72
CA ARG A 61 17.47 -0.82 -6.40
C ARG A 61 18.49 -0.73 -7.53
N ASN A 62 18.64 -1.80 -8.30
CA ASN A 62 19.51 -1.85 -9.48
C ASN A 62 18.86 -1.25 -10.75
N GLY A 63 17.59 -0.84 -10.70
CA GLY A 63 16.86 -0.30 -11.85
C GLY A 63 16.45 -1.37 -12.89
N GLU A 64 16.49 -2.64 -12.52
CA GLU A 64 16.23 -3.80 -13.40
C GLU A 64 14.75 -4.25 -13.36
N MET A 65 13.93 -3.61 -12.53
CA MET A 65 12.53 -3.96 -12.34
C MET A 65 11.61 -2.89 -12.93
N ASN A 66 10.70 -3.32 -13.81
CA ASN A 66 9.58 -2.49 -14.24
C ASN A 66 8.47 -2.57 -13.18
N LEU A 67 8.31 -1.50 -12.39
CA LEU A 67 7.37 -1.47 -11.27
C LEU A 67 5.91 -1.66 -11.72
N ALA A 68 5.52 -1.10 -12.87
CA ALA A 68 4.15 -1.25 -13.38
C ALA A 68 3.83 -2.72 -13.70
N ASN A 69 4.74 -3.43 -14.37
CA ASN A 69 4.57 -4.84 -14.68
C ASN A 69 4.57 -5.71 -13.41
N TRP A 70 5.43 -5.37 -12.43
CA TRP A 70 5.47 -6.06 -11.15
C TRP A 70 4.14 -5.89 -10.37
N CYS A 71 3.61 -4.67 -10.30
CA CYS A 71 2.29 -4.41 -9.71
C CYS A 71 1.18 -5.17 -10.45
N GLN A 72 1.21 -5.23 -11.78
CA GLN A 72 0.23 -6.01 -12.55
C GLN A 72 0.26 -7.50 -12.20
N GLN A 73 1.43 -8.08 -11.94
CA GLN A 73 1.56 -9.48 -11.51
C GLN A 73 0.94 -9.70 -10.12
N LEU A 74 1.12 -8.77 -9.19
CA LEU A 74 0.46 -8.82 -7.87
C LEU A 74 -1.06 -8.74 -7.97
N VAL A 75 -1.59 -7.90 -8.86
CA VAL A 75 -3.03 -7.79 -9.10
C VAL A 75 -3.57 -9.06 -9.78
N ALA A 76 -2.85 -9.57 -10.79
CA ALA A 76 -3.25 -10.78 -11.52
C ALA A 76 -3.28 -12.03 -10.62
N SER A 77 -2.35 -12.12 -9.67
CA SER A 77 -2.33 -13.19 -8.65
C SER A 77 -3.37 -13.00 -7.54
N LYS A 78 -4.10 -11.88 -7.53
CA LYS A 78 -5.05 -11.48 -6.48
C LYS A 78 -4.40 -11.28 -5.11
N ALA A 79 -3.08 -11.16 -5.06
CA ALA A 79 -2.34 -10.88 -3.83
C ALA A 79 -2.61 -9.44 -3.33
N MET A 80 -2.84 -8.51 -4.26
CA MET A 80 -3.24 -7.15 -3.95
C MET A 80 -4.36 -6.71 -4.90
N VAL A 81 -5.55 -6.45 -4.35
CA VAL A 81 -6.68 -5.96 -5.14
C VAL A 81 -6.96 -4.51 -4.77
N PRO A 82 -6.60 -3.57 -5.63
CA PRO A 82 -6.89 -2.16 -5.42
C PRO A 82 -8.39 -1.89 -5.56
N LEU A 83 -9.04 -1.53 -4.45
CA LEU A 83 -10.49 -1.36 -4.38
C LEU A 83 -10.95 0.02 -4.89
N ILE A 84 -10.14 1.07 -4.73
CA ILE A 84 -10.44 2.43 -5.17
C ILE A 84 -9.18 3.09 -5.73
N HIS A 85 -8.92 2.89 -7.03
CA HIS A 85 -7.76 3.49 -7.71
C HIS A 85 -7.92 4.97 -8.06
N HIS A 86 -9.15 5.47 -8.18
CA HIS A 86 -9.47 6.74 -8.84
C HIS A 86 -9.19 8.00 -7.99
N TRP A 87 -8.84 7.88 -6.71
CA TRP A 87 -8.49 9.04 -5.88
C TRP A 87 -7.03 9.48 -6.00
N LEU A 88 -6.16 8.69 -6.65
CA LEU A 88 -4.77 9.07 -6.91
C LEU A 88 -4.61 10.26 -7.87
N ILE A 89 -5.66 10.62 -8.64
CA ILE A 89 -5.69 11.81 -9.51
C ILE A 89 -6.57 12.93 -8.87
N ILE A 90 -6.58 13.04 -7.55
CA ILE A 90 -7.18 14.21 -6.89
C ILE A 90 -6.08 14.87 -6.04
N GLN A 91 -5.46 15.90 -6.63
CA GLN A 91 -4.69 17.01 -6.04
C GLN A 91 -3.33 17.31 -6.73
N GLY A 92 -3.21 17.01 -8.02
CA GLY A 92 -2.44 17.89 -8.90
C GLY A 92 -3.32 19.05 -9.36
N GLN A 93 -3.01 20.28 -8.93
CA GLN A 93 -3.63 21.56 -9.35
C GLN A 93 -4.93 22.01 -8.62
N ARG A 94 -4.78 22.67 -7.47
CA ARG A 94 -5.08 24.12 -7.28
C ARG A 94 -5.04 24.47 -5.77
N SER A 95 -4.02 25.25 -5.40
CA SER A 95 -3.89 26.01 -4.15
C SER A 95 -4.20 25.31 -2.82
N MET A 96 -3.19 24.66 -2.22
CA MET A 96 -3.17 24.51 -0.76
C MET A 96 -2.72 25.83 -0.11
N ARG A 97 -3.65 26.77 0.06
CA ARG A 97 -3.54 27.79 1.12
C ARG A 97 -4.38 27.32 2.30
N GLY A 98 -3.70 26.91 3.36
CA GLY A 98 -4.26 26.75 4.70
C GLY A 98 -5.18 25.55 4.86
N LEU A 99 -4.63 24.39 5.21
CA LEU A 99 -5.38 23.35 5.90
C LEU A 99 -4.65 22.96 7.18
N ARG A 100 -5.39 23.08 8.27
CA ARG A 100 -5.05 22.86 9.67
C ARG A 100 -4.95 21.36 9.90
N ASN A 101 -4.05 20.91 10.78
CA ASN A 101 -3.93 19.49 11.14
C ASN A 101 -5.23 18.98 11.75
N GLU A 102 -5.96 18.15 11.02
CA GLU A 102 -7.09 17.38 11.54
C GLU A 102 -6.75 15.89 11.41
N HIS A 103 -6.81 15.20 12.55
CA HIS A 103 -6.49 13.77 12.68
C HIS A 103 -7.28 12.90 11.68
N PRO A 104 -6.68 11.82 11.16
CA PRO A 104 -7.33 10.95 10.19
C PRO A 104 -8.55 10.26 10.82
N ARG A 105 -9.73 10.49 10.23
CA ARG A 105 -10.95 9.76 10.56
C ARG A 105 -10.99 8.46 9.75
N LEU A 106 -11.11 7.34 10.45
CA LEU A 106 -11.46 6.03 9.89
C LEU A 106 -12.75 6.13 9.07
N VAL A 107 -12.68 5.74 7.79
CA VAL A 107 -13.86 5.57 6.93
C VAL A 107 -14.44 4.19 7.21
N ARG A 108 -15.67 4.15 7.73
CA ARG A 108 -16.47 2.93 7.84
C ARG A 108 -17.16 2.64 6.50
N PHE A 109 -17.10 1.39 6.06
CA PHE A 109 -18.10 0.78 5.18
C PHE A 109 -19.00 -0.12 6.02
#